data_AF-A0A2V5RFX9-F1
#
_entry.id   AF-A0A2V5RFX9-F1
#
_cell.length_a   1.000
_cell.length_b   1.000
_cell.length_c   1.000
_cell.angle_alpha   90.00
_cell.angle_beta   90.00
_cell.angle_gamma   90.00
#
_symmetry.space_group_name_H-M   'P 1'
#
loop_
_entity.id
_entity.type
_entity.pdbx_description
1 polymer ?
#
loop_
_entity_poly.entity_id
_entity_poly.type
_entity_poly.pdbx_seq_one_letter_code
_entity_poly.pdbx_strand_id
1 'polypeptide(L)'
;MTDAEFEKLDAKARRFLQRGRNIPFKLSGRLVECRDCGRAHPEYYMLKRNLWLQAVPTGRGCLCLECLAKRLGRPLVAEDFGDPPCDWLTGQPVKLAKRFG
;
A
#
# COMPACT_ATOMS: atom_id res chain seq x y z
N MET A 1 11.32 -0.12 -7.39
CA MET A 1 10.55 0.04 -8.65
C MET A 1 10.16 1.50 -8.77
N THR A 2 10.47 2.15 -9.88
CA THR A 2 10.14 3.56 -10.14
C THR A 2 8.65 3.76 -10.41
N ASP A 3 8.17 4.99 -10.27
CA ASP A 3 6.79 5.39 -10.58
C ASP A 3 6.41 5.09 -12.03
N ALA A 4 7.37 5.27 -12.95
CA ALA A 4 7.19 4.98 -14.36
C ALA A 4 7.05 3.47 -14.64
N GLU A 5 7.81 2.63 -13.93
CA GLU A 5 7.67 1.18 -14.01
C GLU A 5 6.31 0.75 -13.45
N PHE A 6 5.89 1.32 -12.33
CA PHE A 6 4.57 1.05 -11.73
C PHE A 6 3.43 1.40 -12.69
N GLU A 7 3.45 2.57 -13.31
CA GLU A 7 2.35 3.01 -14.19
C GLU A 7 2.23 2.13 -15.45
N LYS A 8 3.36 1.73 -16.06
CA LYS A 8 3.37 0.78 -17.19
C LYS A 8 2.70 -0.54 -16.81
N LEU A 9 2.92 -0.95 -15.58
CA LEU A 9 2.48 -2.21 -15.02
C LEU A 9 0.99 -2.18 -14.63
N ASP A 10 0.52 -1.08 -14.05
CA ASP A 10 -0.91 -0.83 -13.78
C ASP A 10 -1.71 -0.72 -15.09
N ALA A 11 -1.19 0.02 -16.08
CA ALA A 11 -1.80 0.11 -17.40
C ALA A 11 -1.92 -1.26 -18.08
N LYS A 12 -0.92 -2.13 -17.91
CA LYS A 12 -0.98 -3.52 -18.41
C LYS A 12 -2.07 -4.31 -17.70
N ALA A 13 -2.16 -4.25 -16.37
CA ALA A 13 -3.19 -4.94 -15.60
C ALA A 13 -4.62 -4.50 -15.97
N ARG A 14 -4.85 -3.18 -16.17
CA ARG A 14 -6.14 -2.63 -16.63
C ARG A 14 -6.58 -3.22 -17.97
N ARG A 15 -5.65 -3.43 -18.90
CA ARG A 15 -5.95 -4.06 -20.20
C ARG A 15 -6.39 -5.52 -20.07
N PHE A 16 -5.98 -6.23 -19.01
CA PHE A 16 -6.48 -7.57 -18.72
C PHE A 16 -7.91 -7.51 -18.17
N LEU A 17 -8.16 -6.62 -17.21
CA LEU A 17 -9.49 -6.40 -16.62
C LEU A 17 -10.54 -5.99 -17.67
N GLN A 18 -10.22 -5.03 -18.53
CA GLN A 18 -11.11 -4.56 -19.61
C GLN A 18 -11.46 -5.66 -20.62
N ARG A 19 -10.65 -6.72 -20.71
CA ARG A 19 -10.86 -7.86 -21.62
C ARG A 19 -11.52 -9.06 -20.93
N GLY A 20 -11.98 -8.91 -19.69
CA GLY A 20 -12.56 -10.00 -18.90
C GLY A 20 -11.60 -11.17 -18.67
N ARG A 21 -10.28 -10.95 -18.78
CA ARG A 21 -9.27 -11.99 -18.58
C ARG A 21 -8.79 -11.98 -17.13
N ASN A 22 -8.56 -13.17 -16.59
CA ASN A 22 -7.88 -13.30 -15.30
C ASN A 22 -6.52 -12.58 -15.35
N ILE A 23 -6.29 -11.67 -14.40
CA ILE A 23 -4.98 -11.06 -14.22
C ILE A 23 -4.05 -12.17 -13.70
N PRO A 24 -2.93 -12.46 -14.40
CA PRO A 24 -1.94 -13.40 -13.90
C PRO A 24 -1.50 -13.06 -12.48
N PHE A 25 -1.29 -14.05 -11.60
CA PHE A 25 -0.86 -13.80 -10.21
C PHE A 25 0.43 -12.95 -10.13
N LYS A 26 1.33 -13.09 -11.11
CA LYS A 26 2.54 -12.27 -11.25
C LYS A 26 2.27 -10.80 -11.59
N LEU A 27 1.07 -10.47 -12.06
CA LEU A 27 0.56 -9.12 -12.25
C LEU A 27 -0.33 -8.67 -11.06
N SER A 28 -0.87 -9.58 -10.25
CA SER A 28 -1.53 -9.30 -8.97
C SER A 28 -0.57 -9.18 -7.78
N GLY A 29 0.69 -9.62 -7.93
CA GLY A 29 1.75 -9.54 -6.92
C GLY A 29 2.11 -8.12 -6.45
N ARG A 30 1.53 -7.09 -7.08
CA ARG A 30 1.74 -5.67 -6.73
C ARG A 30 0.84 -5.11 -5.64
N LEU A 31 -0.06 -5.91 -5.08
CA LEU A 31 -0.91 -5.45 -3.99
C LEU A 31 -0.24 -5.54 -2.60
N VAL A 32 0.93 -6.20 -2.49
CA VAL A 32 1.56 -6.54 -1.19
C VAL A 32 3.07 -6.27 -1.10
N GLU A 33 3.75 -5.93 -2.19
CA GLU A 33 5.18 -5.58 -2.15
C GLU A 33 5.38 -4.08 -1.95
N CYS A 34 6.29 -3.73 -1.03
CA CYS A 34 6.68 -2.34 -0.83
C CYS A 34 7.43 -1.81 -2.05
N ARG A 35 6.98 -0.69 -2.61
CA ARG A 35 7.58 -0.08 -3.81
C ARG A 35 9.04 0.37 -3.64
N ASP A 36 9.44 0.69 -2.41
CA ASP A 36 10.76 1.25 -2.10
C ASP A 36 11.79 0.15 -1.80
N CYS A 37 11.44 -0.82 -0.96
CA CYS A 37 12.37 -1.89 -0.55
C CYS A 37 12.14 -3.23 -1.27
N GLY A 38 11.07 -3.37 -2.06
CA GLY A 38 10.75 -4.57 -2.84
C GLY A 38 10.37 -5.81 -2.02
N ARG A 39 10.28 -5.69 -0.69
CA ARG A 39 9.89 -6.82 0.17
C ARG A 39 8.37 -6.96 0.22
N ALA A 40 7.90 -8.20 0.25
CA ALA A 40 6.51 -8.49 0.56
C ALA A 40 6.25 -8.14 2.03
N HIS A 41 5.31 -7.23 2.27
CA HIS A 41 4.88 -6.84 3.61
C HIS A 41 3.40 -7.21 3.78
N PRO A 42 3.07 -8.18 4.64
CA PRO A 42 1.69 -8.62 4.84
C PRO A 42 0.86 -7.66 5.69
N GLU A 43 1.44 -6.53 6.13
CA GLU A 43 0.78 -5.57 7.00
C GLU A 43 -0.09 -4.63 6.16
N TYR A 44 -1.39 -4.93 6.09
CA TYR A 44 -2.40 -4.03 5.56
C TYR A 44 -2.71 -2.94 6.60
N TYR A 45 -2.66 -1.68 6.17
CA TYR A 45 -3.03 -0.52 6.98
C TYR A 45 -3.80 0.49 6.13
N MET A 46 -4.62 1.30 6.78
CA MET A 46 -5.29 2.44 6.15
C MET A 46 -4.71 3.73 6.70
N LEU A 47 -3.86 4.37 5.90
CA LEU A 47 -3.35 5.71 6.19
C LEU A 47 -4.39 6.75 5.77
N LYS A 48 -4.48 7.87 6.49
CA LYS A 48 -5.31 9.01 6.05
C LYS A 48 -4.90 9.43 4.63
N ARG A 49 -5.91 9.65 3.78
CA ARG A 49 -5.72 9.90 2.34
C ARG A 49 -4.77 11.07 2.04
N ASN A 50 -4.84 12.14 2.84
CA ASN A 50 -3.96 13.30 2.70
C ASN A 50 -2.49 12.94 2.97
N LEU A 51 -2.20 12.16 4.01
CA LEU A 51 -0.85 11.69 4.31
C LEU A 51 -0.34 10.71 3.26
N TRP A 52 -1.23 9.83 2.76
CA TRP A 52 -0.87 8.92 1.67
C TRP A 52 -0.45 9.68 0.43
N LEU A 53 -1.20 10.72 0.03
CA LEU A 53 -0.87 11.54 -1.13
C LEU A 53 0.39 12.38 -0.94
N GLN A 54 0.77 12.72 0.29
CA GLN A 54 2.07 13.37 0.57
C GLN A 54 3.24 12.41 0.31
N ALA A 55 3.14 11.16 0.79
CA ALA A 55 4.18 10.16 0.56
C ALA A 55 4.17 9.60 -0.88
N VAL A 56 2.99 9.50 -1.48
CA VAL A 56 2.71 8.86 -2.77
C VAL A 56 1.76 9.75 -3.57
N PRO A 57 2.28 10.77 -4.30
CA PRO A 57 1.44 11.70 -5.05
C PRO A 57 0.56 11.06 -6.13
N THR A 58 0.99 9.92 -6.67
CA THR A 58 0.20 9.14 -7.64
C THR A 58 -1.02 8.46 -7.01
N GLY A 59 -1.05 8.35 -5.67
CA GLY A 59 -2.07 7.64 -4.91
C GLY A 59 -2.01 6.11 -5.07
N ARG A 60 -1.06 5.55 -5.82
CA ARG A 60 -1.01 4.12 -6.15
C ARG A 60 0.22 3.40 -5.60
N GLY A 61 0.02 2.12 -5.28
CA GLY A 61 1.06 1.20 -4.79
C GLY A 61 0.91 0.86 -3.31
N CYS A 62 1.91 0.18 -2.76
CA CYS A 62 2.00 -0.18 -1.35
C CYS A 62 3.37 0.22 -0.80
N LEU A 63 3.42 0.66 0.46
CA LEU A 63 4.64 0.96 1.19
C LEU A 63 4.63 0.17 2.50
N CYS A 64 5.78 -0.26 2.99
CA CYS A 64 5.88 -0.65 4.39
C CYS A 64 5.92 0.59 5.29
N LEU A 65 5.59 0.41 6.56
CA LEU A 65 5.57 1.49 7.56
C LEU A 65 6.92 2.22 7.65
N GLU A 66 8.03 1.50 7.53
CA GLU A 66 9.37 2.10 7.57
C GLU A 66 9.63 3.02 6.37
N CYS A 67 9.29 2.57 5.16
CA CYS A 67 9.46 3.38 3.95
C CYS A 67 8.48 4.55 3.92
N LEU A 68 7.27 4.35 4.43
CA LEU A 68 6.29 5.42 4.59
C LEU A 68 6.79 6.51 5.55
N ALA A 69 7.31 6.15 6.72
CA ALA A 69 7.89 7.09 7.67
C ALA A 69 9.05 7.89 7.04
N LYS A 70 9.94 7.21 6.30
CA LYS A 70 11.04 7.85 5.57
C LYS A 70 10.54 8.86 4.54
N ARG A 71 9.48 8.53 3.78
CA ARG A 71 8.90 9.44 2.79
C ARG A 71 8.21 10.65 3.44
N LEU A 72 7.56 10.46 4.57
CA LEU A 72 6.94 11.56 5.34
C LEU A 72 7.97 12.39 6.12
N GLY A 73 9.22 11.92 6.24
CA GLY A 73 10.28 12.60 6.98
C GLY A 73 10.06 12.61 8.50
N ARG A 74 9.16 11.78 9.03
CA ARG A 74 8.86 11.69 10.48
C ARG A 74 8.42 10.29 10.88
N PRO A 75 8.53 9.92 12.18
CA PRO A 75 7.91 8.71 12.71
C PRO A 75 6.38 8.73 12.48
N LEU A 76 5.82 7.55 12.22
CA LEU A 76 4.37 7.35 12.15
C LEU A 76 3.79 7.34 13.57
N VAL A 77 2.58 7.87 13.71
CA VAL A 77 1.82 7.88 14.96
C VAL A 77 0.43 7.30 14.73
N ALA A 78 -0.28 6.90 15.80
CA ALA A 78 -1.60 6.28 15.69
C ALA A 78 -2.60 7.16 14.91
N GLU A 79 -2.50 8.48 15.08
CA GLU A 79 -3.33 9.48 14.45
C GLU A 79 -3.13 9.60 12.93
N ASP A 80 -2.08 9.00 12.37
CA ASP A 80 -1.85 9.01 10.93
C ASP A 80 -2.76 8.05 10.17
N PHE A 81 -3.25 7.04 10.88
CA PHE A 81 -4.12 6.03 10.34
C PHE A 81 -5.58 6.48 10.45
N GLY A 82 -6.46 5.85 9.66
CA GLY A 82 -7.90 6.05 9.76
C GLY A 82 -8.46 5.50 11.08
N ASP A 83 -9.78 5.26 11.12
CA ASP A 83 -10.40 4.45 12.17
C ASP A 83 -9.57 3.19 12.48
N PRO A 84 -9.59 2.68 13.72
CA PRO A 84 -8.61 1.73 14.24
C PRO A 84 -8.31 0.68 13.18
N PRO A 85 -7.02 0.52 12.82
CA PRO A 85 -6.66 -0.17 11.61
C PRO A 85 -7.23 -1.59 11.71
N CYS A 86 -8.25 -1.88 10.90
CA CYS A 86 -8.98 -3.13 10.95
C CYS A 86 -8.66 -3.95 9.71
N ASP A 87 -8.44 -5.23 9.90
CA ASP A 87 -8.35 -6.17 8.80
C ASP A 87 -9.75 -6.28 8.19
N TRP A 88 -9.93 -5.78 6.97
CA TRP A 88 -11.21 -5.79 6.28
C TRP A 88 -11.71 -7.21 5.95
N LEU A 89 -10.84 -8.24 6.01
CA LEU A 89 -11.22 -9.65 5.87
C LEU A 89 -11.76 -10.24 7.18
N THR A 90 -11.35 -9.73 8.34
CA THR A 90 -11.65 -10.34 9.64
C THR A 90 -12.35 -9.42 10.65
N GLY A 91 -12.44 -8.12 10.36
CA GLY A 91 -12.93 -7.08 11.27
C GLY A 91 -12.06 -6.87 12.51
N GLN A 92 -10.90 -7.54 12.60
CA GLN A 92 -10.04 -7.49 13.77
C GLN A 92 -9.07 -6.30 13.70
N PRO A 93 -8.71 -5.69 14.84
CA PRO A 93 -7.63 -4.71 14.87
C PRO A 93 -6.34 -5.37 14.36
N VAL A 94 -5.75 -4.84 13.30
CA VAL A 94 -4.47 -5.33 12.79
C VAL A 94 -3.39 -5.12 13.85
N LYS A 95 -2.32 -5.91 13.76
CA LYS A 95 -1.10 -5.82 14.59
C LYS A 95 -0.55 -4.40 14.71
N LEU A 96 -0.89 -3.51 13.77
CA LEU A 96 -0.57 -2.09 13.79
C LEU A 96 -1.01 -1.38 15.08
N ALA A 97 -2.18 -1.70 15.66
CA ALA A 97 -2.65 -1.08 16.90
C ALA A 97 -1.66 -1.32 18.06
N LYS A 98 -1.16 -2.56 18.21
CA LYS A 98 -0.16 -2.93 19.22
C LYS A 98 1.20 -2.23 19.04
N ARG A 99 1.47 -1.68 17.85
CA ARG A 99 2.73 -0.98 17.54
C ARG A 99 2.71 0.48 17.98
N PHE A 100 1.54 1.07 18.14
CA PHE A 100 1.39 2.50 18.46
C PHE A 100 0.70 2.77 19.82
N GLY A 101 0.25 1.74 20.54
CA GLY A 101 -0.32 1.84 21.89
C GLY A 101 -1.60 1.07 22.01
#